data_AF-A0A923YBV0-F1
#
_entry.id   AF-A0A923YBV0-F1
#
_cell.length_a   1.000
_cell.length_b   1.000
_cell.length_c   1.000
_cell.angle_alpha   90.00
_cell.angle_beta   90.00
_cell.angle_gamma   90.00
#
_symmetry.space_group_name_H-M   'P 1'
#
loop_
_entity.id
_entity.type
_entity.pdbx_description
1 polymer ?
#
loop_
_entity_poly.entity_id
_entity_poly.type
_entity_poly.pdbx_seq_one_letter_code
_entity_poly.pdbx_strand_id
1 'polypeptide(L)'
;MAQFDVFENPHRVQREGFPYLVVMQSDQLDHYSTRLVMPLTRMVNPPAALPRRLTQTVKVGGEALHPAALLSAFVRERLLRDPVVSLRSHADVLRDALDAVRSGV
;
A
#
# COMPACT_ATOMS: atom_id res chain seq x y z
N MET A 1 -10.41 2.47 -11.14
CA MET A 1 -9.89 1.48 -10.16
C MET A 1 -10.11 2.05 -8.77
N ALA A 2 -10.61 1.28 -7.80
CA ALA A 2 -11.09 1.87 -6.56
C ALA A 2 -9.96 2.10 -5.54
N GLN A 3 -10.15 3.10 -4.69
CA GLN A 3 -9.33 3.32 -3.52
C GLN A 3 -9.32 2.05 -2.66
N PHE A 4 -8.13 1.66 -2.22
CA PHE A 4 -7.79 0.45 -1.49
C PHE A 4 -7.81 -0.85 -2.29
N ASP A 5 -7.97 -0.81 -3.61
CA ASP A 5 -7.70 -1.99 -4.43
C ASP A 5 -6.21 -2.32 -4.39
N VAL A 6 -5.91 -3.61 -4.26
CA VAL A 6 -4.56 -4.17 -4.20
C VAL A 6 -4.24 -4.86 -5.50
N PHE A 7 -3.05 -4.59 -6.02
CA PHE A 7 -2.52 -5.19 -7.24
C PHE A 7 -1.20 -5.87 -6.92
N GLU A 8 -0.86 -6.94 -7.64
CA GLU A 8 0.52 -7.43 -7.65
C GLU A 8 1.46 -6.31 -8.11
N ASN A 9 2.65 -6.24 -7.50
CA ASN A 9 3.65 -5.28 -7.93
C ASN A 9 4.04 -5.56 -9.40
N PRO A 10 3.88 -4.61 -10.33
CA PRO A 10 4.23 -4.80 -11.74
C PRO A 10 5.74 -5.05 -11.94
N HIS A 11 6.58 -4.62 -11.00
CA HIS A 11 8.01 -4.87 -11.03
C HIS A 11 8.35 -6.21 -10.39
N ARG A 12 8.47 -7.26 -11.22
CA ARG A 12 8.75 -8.64 -10.78
C ARG A 12 9.93 -8.77 -9.81
N VAL A 13 11.03 -8.05 -10.07
CA VAL A 13 12.24 -8.09 -9.22
C VAL A 13 11.97 -7.57 -7.81
N GLN A 14 11.03 -6.64 -7.63
CA GLN A 14 10.70 -6.09 -6.32
C GLN A 14 9.69 -6.93 -5.55
N ARG A 15 9.04 -7.93 -6.17
CA ARG A 15 7.96 -8.70 -5.54
C ARG A 15 8.42 -9.52 -4.34
N GLU A 16 9.71 -9.83 -4.23
CA GLU A 16 10.26 -10.53 -3.06
C GLU A 16 10.09 -9.69 -1.79
N GLY A 17 10.46 -8.41 -1.84
CA GLY A 17 10.29 -7.48 -0.71
C GLY A 17 8.90 -6.81 -0.68
N PHE A 18 8.39 -6.41 -1.85
CA PHE A 18 7.16 -5.63 -2.02
C PHE A 18 6.21 -6.34 -2.99
N PRO A 19 5.54 -7.42 -2.56
CA PRO A 19 4.70 -8.24 -3.44
C PRO A 19 3.50 -7.49 -4.02
N TYR A 20 2.95 -6.51 -3.30
CA TYR A 20 1.71 -5.84 -3.67
C TYR A 20 1.81 -4.33 -3.55
N LEU A 21 0.95 -3.65 -4.32
CA LEU A 21 0.72 -2.21 -4.26
C LEU A 21 -0.76 -1.98 -3.95
N VAL A 22 -1.08 -1.12 -2.97
CA VAL A 22 -2.45 -0.71 -2.68
C VAL A 22 -2.70 0.71 -3.17
N VAL A 23 -3.83 0.94 -3.84
CA VAL A 23 -4.23 2.28 -4.29
C VAL A 23 -4.64 3.13 -3.09
N MET A 24 -3.94 4.24 -2.87
CA MET A 24 -4.25 5.20 -1.80
C MET A 24 -5.01 6.43 -2.32
N GLN A 25 -4.98 6.66 -3.63
CA GLN A 25 -5.67 7.76 -4.28
C GLN A 25 -7.18 7.72 -4.07
N SER A 26 -7.79 8.87 -3.77
CA SER A 26 -9.25 9.03 -3.66
C SER A 26 -9.94 8.72 -4.99
N ASP A 27 -11.11 8.07 -4.92
CA ASP A 27 -11.96 7.77 -6.08
C ASP A 27 -12.40 9.05 -6.83
N GLN A 28 -12.42 10.21 -6.15
CA GLN A 28 -12.70 11.52 -6.77
C GLN A 28 -11.62 11.96 -7.78
N LEU A 29 -10.47 11.29 -7.78
CA LEU A 29 -9.32 11.57 -8.64
C LEU A 29 -9.10 10.44 -9.67
N ASP A 30 -10.08 9.57 -9.92
CA ASP A 30 -9.94 8.41 -10.82
C ASP A 30 -9.81 8.82 -12.31
N HIS A 31 -10.05 10.09 -12.66
CA HIS A 31 -9.88 10.61 -14.02
C HIS A 31 -8.41 10.84 -14.44
N TYR A 32 -7.46 10.80 -13.50
CA TYR A 32 -6.03 10.89 -13.83
C TYR A 32 -5.49 9.54 -14.32
N SER A 33 -4.42 9.54 -15.13
CA SER A 33 -3.81 8.31 -15.68
C SER A 33 -2.77 7.66 -14.77
N THR A 34 -2.56 8.23 -13.58
CA THR A 34 -1.68 7.70 -12.53
C THR A 34 -2.48 7.44 -11.26
N ARG A 35 -1.98 6.53 -10.43
CA ARG A 35 -2.49 6.30 -9.07
C ARG A 35 -1.37 6.50 -8.07
N LEU A 36 -1.65 7.27 -7.02
CA LEU A 36 -0.88 7.18 -5.79
C LEU A 36 -1.09 5.79 -5.18
N VAL A 37 -0.02 5.01 -5.09
CA VAL A 37 -0.02 3.68 -4.49
C VAL A 37 0.96 3.63 -3.33
N MET A 38 0.66 2.75 -2.38
CA MET A 38 1.55 2.40 -1.28
C MET A 38 2.01 0.95 -1.45
N PRO A 39 3.32 0.66 -1.40
CA PRO A 39 3.79 -0.71 -1.39
C PRO A 39 3.44 -1.42 -0.08
N LEU A 40 3.12 -2.70 -0.18
CA LEU A 40 2.98 -3.61 0.96
C LEU A 40 4.22 -4.49 1.03
N THR A 41 4.92 -4.46 2.17
CA THR A 41 6.21 -5.13 2.34
C THR A 41 6.13 -6.35 3.25
N ARG A 42 6.96 -7.35 2.94
CA ARG A 42 7.30 -8.43 3.85
C ARG A 42 8.37 -7.93 4.82
N MET A 43 7.95 -7.45 5.98
CA MET A 43 8.89 -7.18 7.07
C MET A 43 8.92 -8.36 8.04
N VAL A 44 10.03 -9.10 8.03
CA VAL A 44 10.22 -10.25 8.93
C VAL A 44 10.48 -9.78 10.37
N ASN A 45 11.04 -8.57 10.55
CA ASN A 45 11.29 -7.94 11.85
C ASN A 45 11.23 -6.41 11.74
N PRO A 46 10.10 -5.76 12.08
CA PRO A 46 10.05 -4.31 12.15
C PRO A 46 11.03 -3.77 13.20
N PRO A 47 11.86 -2.76 12.87
CA PRO A 47 12.69 -2.08 13.86
C PRO A 47 11.84 -1.62 15.05
N ALA A 48 12.27 -1.93 16.27
CA ALA A 48 11.55 -1.57 17.49
C ALA A 48 11.34 -0.05 17.66
N ALA A 49 12.18 0.76 17.00
CA ALA A 49 12.09 2.21 17.01
C ALA A 49 11.01 2.79 16.07
N LEU A 50 10.38 1.98 15.21
CA LEU A 50 9.33 2.48 14.33
C LEU A 50 8.07 2.86 15.14
N PRO A 51 7.44 4.01 14.84
CA PRO A 51 6.13 4.35 15.40
C PRO A 51 5.11 3.24 15.18
N ARG A 52 4.26 2.96 16.18
CA ARG A 52 3.26 1.89 16.13
C ARG A 52 2.38 1.94 14.88
N ARG A 53 2.02 3.15 14.41
CA ARG A 53 1.22 3.37 13.20
C ARG A 53 1.92 2.87 11.92
N LEU A 54 3.25 2.76 11.91
CA LEU A 54 4.04 2.21 10.80
C LEU A 54 4.34 0.71 10.94
N THR A 55 3.97 0.09 12.06
CA THR A 55 4.20 -1.34 12.31
C THR A 55 2.92 -2.19 12.23
N GLN A 56 1.75 -1.56 12.08
CA GLN A 56 0.50 -2.27 11.86
C GLN A 56 0.51 -3.06 10.54
N THR A 57 -0.26 -4.13 10.50
CA THR A 57 -0.32 -5.05 9.36
C THR A 57 -1.67 -5.05 8.69
N VAL A 58 -1.67 -5.41 7.41
CA VAL A 58 -2.86 -5.74 6.61
C VAL A 58 -2.72 -7.18 6.09
N LYS A 59 -3.81 -7.81 5.70
CA LYS A 59 -3.80 -9.17 5.15
C LYS A 59 -4.21 -9.22 3.68
N VAL A 60 -3.38 -9.82 2.85
CA VAL A 60 -3.66 -10.07 1.42
C VAL A 60 -3.43 -11.56 1.16
N GLY A 61 -4.46 -12.29 0.70
CA GLY A 61 -4.33 -13.74 0.45
C GLY A 61 -3.90 -14.57 1.67
N GLY A 62 -4.21 -14.10 2.90
CA GLY A 62 -3.78 -14.74 4.14
C GLY A 62 -2.38 -14.35 4.63
N GLU A 63 -1.59 -13.66 3.79
CA GLU A 63 -0.26 -13.15 4.13
C GLU A 63 -0.37 -11.82 4.91
N ALA A 64 0.32 -11.70 6.04
CA ALA A 64 0.43 -10.46 6.80
C ALA A 64 1.55 -9.57 6.22
N LEU A 65 1.21 -8.34 5.87
CA LEU A 65 2.10 -7.38 5.22
C LEU A 65 2.07 -6.04 5.93
N HIS A 66 3.17 -5.31 5.86
CA HIS A 66 3.28 -3.98 6.45
C HIS A 66 3.10 -2.89 5.38
N PRO A 67 2.32 -1.83 5.65
CA PRO A 67 2.26 -0.66 4.77
C PRO A 67 3.61 0.07 4.75
N ALA A 68 4.28 0.12 3.59
CA ALA A 68 5.53 0.85 3.42
C ALA A 68 5.27 2.31 3.02
N ALA A 69 4.62 3.07 3.90
CA ALA A 69 4.11 4.42 3.60
C ALA A 69 5.18 5.39 3.06
N LEU A 70 6.42 5.32 3.57
CA LEU A 70 7.57 6.12 3.10
C LEU A 70 7.92 5.90 1.63
N LEU A 71 7.55 4.75 1.06
CA LEU A 71 7.84 4.35 -0.32
C LEU A 71 6.62 4.53 -1.24
N SER A 72 5.59 5.26 -0.78
CA SER A 72 4.43 5.58 -1.62
C SER A 72 4.86 6.39 -2.84
N ALA A 73 4.27 6.07 -3.99
CA ALA A 73 4.66 6.66 -5.26
C ALA A 73 3.49 6.71 -6.24
N PHE A 74 3.62 7.47 -7.32
CA PHE A 74 2.68 7.46 -8.43
C PHE A 74 3.07 6.39 -9.44
N VAL A 75 2.13 5.51 -9.78
CA VAL A 75 2.29 4.47 -10.80
C VAL A 75 1.28 4.71 -11.92
N ARG A 76 1.65 4.44 -13.17
CA ARG A 76 0.71 4.53 -14.30
C ARG A 76 -0.37 3.45 -14.17
N GLU A 77 -1.63 3.83 -14.30
CA GLU A 77 -2.78 2.94 -14.18
C GLU A 77 -2.65 1.69 -15.07
N ARG A 78 -2.17 1.84 -16.31
CA ARG A 78 -1.96 0.70 -17.24
C ARG A 78 -1.00 -0.39 -16.75
N LEU A 79 -0.22 -0.15 -15.69
CA LEU A 79 0.65 -1.15 -15.06
C LEU A 79 -0.07 -1.95 -13.97
N LEU A 80 -1.15 -1.38 -13.41
CA LEU A 80 -2.00 -1.99 -12.40
C LEU A 80 -3.13 -2.71 -13.16
N ARG A 81 -2.99 -4.03 -13.31
CA ARG A 81 -3.89 -4.87 -14.14
C ARG A 81 -5.14 -5.26 -13.35
N ASP A 82 -5.29 -6.55 -13.05
CA ASP A 82 -6.44 -7.06 -12.33
C ASP A 82 -6.22 -6.88 -10.81
N PRO A 83 -7.21 -6.32 -10.09
CA PRO A 83 -7.12 -6.23 -8.64
C PRO A 83 -7.20 -7.63 -8.02
N VAL A 84 -6.32 -7.89 -7.04
CA VAL A 84 -6.26 -9.15 -6.30
C VAL A 84 -7.33 -9.18 -5.21
N VAL A 85 -7.47 -8.07 -4.48
CA VAL A 85 -8.44 -7.89 -3.39
C VAL A 85 -8.60 -6.39 -3.09
N SER A 86 -9.65 -6.00 -2.37
CA SER A 86 -9.76 -4.67 -1.77
C SER A 86 -9.43 -4.71 -0.28
N LEU A 87 -8.58 -3.78 0.18
CA LEU A 87 -8.25 -3.56 1.60
C LEU A 87 -9.11 -2.47 2.25
N ARG A 88 -10.29 -2.18 1.69
CA ARG A 88 -11.18 -1.14 2.23
C ARG A 88 -11.55 -1.36 3.71
N SER A 89 -11.62 -2.61 4.18
CA SER A 89 -11.84 -2.95 5.59
C SER A 89 -10.65 -2.61 6.51
N HIS A 90 -9.45 -2.38 5.96
CA HIS A 90 -8.22 -1.99 6.66
C HIS A 90 -7.81 -0.55 6.33
N ALA A 91 -8.76 0.26 5.85
CA ALA A 91 -8.47 1.61 5.36
C ALA A 91 -7.99 2.56 6.45
N ASP A 92 -8.37 2.32 7.71
CA ASP A 92 -7.83 3.01 8.89
C ASP A 92 -6.31 2.78 9.02
N VAL A 93 -5.84 1.53 8.96
CA VAL A 93 -4.42 1.17 9.04
C VAL A 93 -3.61 1.85 7.93
N LEU A 94 -4.12 1.82 6.70
CA LEU A 94 -3.43 2.41 5.53
C LEU A 94 -3.36 3.93 5.61
N ARG A 95 -4.44 4.59 6.07
CA ARG A 95 -4.47 6.04 6.26
C ARG A 95 -3.57 6.46 7.41
N ASP A 96 -3.61 5.75 8.53
CA ASP A 96 -2.77 6.02 9.70
C ASP A 96 -1.29 5.89 9.37
N ALA A 97 -0.90 4.90 8.57
CA ALA A 97 0.48 4.73 8.12
C ALA A 97 0.93 5.90 7.23
N LEU A 98 0.09 6.33 6.29
CA LEU A 98 0.40 7.49 5.43
C LEU A 98 0.45 8.81 6.23
N ASP A 99 -0.49 8.99 7.14
CA ASP A 99 -0.56 10.19 7.98
C ASP A 99 0.68 10.28 8.87
N ALA A 100 1.10 9.19 9.51
CA ALA A 100 2.31 9.16 10.35
C ALA A 100 3.58 9.64 9.62
N VAL A 101 3.69 9.43 8.30
CA VAL A 101 4.79 9.96 7.47
C VAL A 101 4.60 11.45 7.13
N ARG A 102 3.35 11.90 6.96
CA ARG A 102 3.02 13.24 6.48
C ARG A 102 2.91 14.28 7.60
N SER A 103 2.11 14.00 8.62
CA SER A 103 1.80 14.94 9.71
C SER A 103 2.81 14.85 10.85
N GLY A 104 3.50 13.72 10.99
CA GLY A 104 4.19 13.39 12.22
C GLY A 104 3.18 13.02 13.32
N VAL A 105 3.64 12.22 14.28
CA VAL A 105 2.82 11.82 15.45
C VAL A 105 2.72 12.94 16.48
#